data_AF-A0A9P6MLJ3-F1
#
_entry.id   AF-A0A9P6MLJ3-F1
#
_cell.length_a   1.000
_cell.length_b   1.000
_cell.length_c   1.000
_cell.angle_alpha   90.00
_cell.angle_beta   90.00
_cell.angle_gamma   90.00
#
_symmetry.space_group_name_H-M   'P 1'
#
loop_
_entity.id
_entity.type
_entity.pdbx_description
1 polymer ?
#
loop_
_entity_poly.entity_id
_entity_poly.type
_entity_poly.pdbx_seq_one_letter_code
_entity_poly.pdbx_strand_id
1 'polypeptide(L)'
;MLLDVDFHICTDLRKNLHENPKAMQLLREGSALVLPAFEYTHEEDGVDSATFPKEKHAVEKLVNNKKLMAFHSAKFAPGHGASDYPRWYATDEIYKVTEFNFKYEPYVILKKEGTPWCDERFVGYGANKAACLYEIYISGVDYYVLPKDFLIHQSHAYPESKRSGGRKLNGELYAAFRDELCYRYARAMYFADELSTKKANNMRSQCSTLKGFKAALDEFPKMWPTVAAPL
;
A
#
# COMPACT_ATOMS: atom_id res chain seq x y z
N MET A 1 -12.50 1.15 1.35
CA MET A 1 -11.48 0.65 2.29
C MET A 1 -11.29 -0.83 2.01
N LEU A 2 -10.06 -1.26 1.78
CA LEU A 2 -9.69 -2.67 1.68
C LEU A 2 -9.14 -3.09 3.05
N LEU A 3 -9.88 -3.92 3.77
CA LEU A 3 -9.56 -4.35 5.14
C LEU A 3 -9.77 -5.86 5.27
N ASP A 4 -8.81 -6.53 5.90
CA ASP A 4 -8.90 -7.97 6.16
C ASP A 4 -9.84 -8.20 7.36
N VAL A 5 -10.52 -9.35 7.38
CA VAL A 5 -11.60 -9.64 8.35
C VAL A 5 -11.11 -9.65 9.80
N ASP A 6 -9.83 -9.93 10.01
CA ASP A 6 -9.17 -10.02 11.30
C ASP A 6 -8.53 -8.70 11.75
N PHE A 7 -8.83 -7.57 11.09
CA PHE A 7 -8.35 -6.26 11.54
C PHE A 7 -9.47 -5.42 12.15
N HIS A 8 -9.19 -4.90 13.34
CA HIS A 8 -10.11 -4.03 14.06
C HIS A 8 -9.81 -2.56 13.81
N ILE A 9 -10.87 -1.79 13.51
CA ILE A 9 -10.82 -0.32 13.43
C ILE A 9 -10.87 0.24 14.84
N CYS A 10 -9.76 0.79 15.30
CA CYS A 10 -9.58 1.15 16.71
C CYS A 10 -10.08 2.55 17.07
N THR A 11 -10.19 3.46 16.10
CA THR A 11 -10.58 4.86 16.29
C THR A 11 -11.97 5.13 15.70
N ASP A 12 -12.55 6.31 15.97
CA ASP A 12 -13.69 6.83 15.20
C ASP A 12 -13.22 7.34 13.83
N LEU A 13 -12.78 6.39 13.00
CA LEU A 13 -12.15 6.63 11.71
C LEU A 13 -13.03 7.51 10.80
N ARG A 14 -14.34 7.26 10.78
CA ARG A 14 -15.27 8.02 9.95
C ARG A 14 -15.29 9.48 10.37
N LYS A 15 -15.45 9.76 11.66
CA LYS A 15 -15.44 11.12 12.19
C LYS A 15 -14.09 11.80 11.92
N ASN A 16 -13.00 11.14 12.26
CA ASN A 16 -11.64 11.67 12.10
C ASN A 16 -11.32 12.04 10.64
N LEU A 17 -11.78 11.23 9.68
CA LEU A 17 -11.63 11.54 8.25
C LEU A 17 -12.47 12.73 7.84
N HIS A 18 -13.76 12.78 8.20
CA HIS A 18 -14.64 13.87 7.83
C HIS A 18 -14.19 15.22 8.42
N GLU A 19 -13.65 15.20 9.63
CA GLU A 19 -13.16 16.39 10.33
C GLU A 19 -11.73 16.79 9.90
N ASN A 20 -11.07 16.04 9.02
CA ASN A 20 -9.73 16.32 8.53
C ASN A 20 -9.74 16.82 7.06
N PRO A 21 -9.69 18.15 6.82
CA PRO A 21 -9.78 18.70 5.47
C PRO A 21 -8.67 18.21 4.53
N LYS A 22 -7.45 18.01 5.06
CA LYS A 22 -6.29 17.53 4.29
C LYS A 22 -6.49 16.08 3.84
N ALA A 23 -6.96 15.20 4.73
CA ALA A 23 -7.30 13.81 4.36
C ALA A 23 -8.37 13.76 3.26
N MET A 24 -9.44 14.55 3.41
CA MET A 24 -10.52 14.60 2.43
C MET A 24 -10.08 15.21 1.09
N GLN A 25 -9.17 16.19 1.12
CA GLN A 25 -8.58 16.74 -0.10
C GLN A 25 -7.76 15.67 -0.83
N LEU A 26 -6.88 14.97 -0.13
CA LEU A 26 -6.05 13.89 -0.71
C LEU A 26 -6.92 12.80 -1.36
N LEU A 27 -8.01 12.39 -0.72
CA LEU A 27 -8.97 11.43 -1.29
C LEU A 27 -9.65 11.97 -2.56
N ARG A 28 -10.05 13.25 -2.58
CA ARG A 28 -10.65 13.89 -3.76
C ARG A 28 -9.67 13.96 -4.93
N GLU A 29 -8.39 14.19 -4.63
CA GLU A 29 -7.30 14.21 -5.60
C GLU A 29 -6.86 12.80 -6.06
N GLY A 30 -7.46 11.73 -5.49
CA GLY A 30 -7.21 10.35 -5.89
C GLY A 30 -6.04 9.68 -5.18
N SER A 31 -5.53 10.26 -4.09
CA SER A 31 -4.50 9.63 -3.26
C SER A 31 -5.09 8.54 -2.35
N ALA A 32 -4.26 7.60 -1.94
CA ALA A 32 -4.60 6.59 -0.94
C ALA A 32 -4.17 7.06 0.46
N LEU A 33 -5.05 6.90 1.44
CA LEU A 33 -4.76 7.11 2.85
C LEU A 33 -4.43 5.77 3.51
N VAL A 34 -3.22 5.65 4.05
CA VAL A 34 -2.72 4.46 4.76
C VAL A 34 -3.10 4.52 6.22
N LEU A 35 -3.60 3.39 6.74
CA LEU A 35 -3.77 3.11 8.15
C LEU A 35 -2.62 2.21 8.63
N PRO A 36 -1.75 2.67 9.54
CA PRO A 36 -0.76 1.82 10.20
C PRO A 36 -1.44 0.68 10.95
N ALA A 37 -0.81 -0.48 10.92
CA ALA A 37 -1.35 -1.72 11.43
C ALA A 37 -0.43 -2.29 12.50
N PHE A 38 -1.03 -2.77 13.58
CA PHE A 38 -0.30 -3.31 14.72
C PHE A 38 -0.78 -4.72 15.05
N GLU A 39 0.05 -5.44 15.79
CA GLU A 39 -0.28 -6.72 16.41
C GLU A 39 0.23 -6.75 17.83
N TYR A 40 -0.46 -7.49 18.69
CA TYR A 40 0.05 -7.82 20.02
C TYR A 40 1.22 -8.78 19.88
N THR A 41 2.23 -8.61 20.74
CA THR A 41 3.40 -9.48 20.77
C THR A 41 3.08 -10.86 21.34
N HIS A 42 2.04 -10.92 22.18
CA HIS A 42 1.45 -12.13 22.74
C HIS A 42 0.04 -12.30 22.18
N GLU A 43 -0.27 -13.47 21.63
CA GLU A 43 -1.53 -13.71 20.93
C GLU A 43 -2.73 -13.54 21.87
N GLU A 44 -2.60 -13.99 23.12
CA GLU A 44 -3.65 -13.90 24.15
C GLU A 44 -4.12 -12.47 24.43
N ASP A 45 -3.22 -11.49 24.37
CA ASP A 45 -3.54 -10.07 24.59
C ASP A 45 -4.33 -9.47 23.41
N GLY A 46 -4.27 -10.11 22.24
CA GLY A 46 -4.89 -9.63 21.00
C GLY A 46 -6.22 -10.28 20.63
N VAL A 47 -6.79 -11.16 21.47
CA VAL A 47 -8.03 -11.89 21.12
C VAL A 47 -9.28 -11.02 21.24
N ASP A 48 -9.39 -10.19 22.28
CA ASP A 48 -10.56 -9.36 22.53
C ASP A 48 -10.39 -7.92 22.03
N SER A 49 -10.97 -7.64 20.86
CA SER A 49 -10.91 -6.33 20.21
C SER A 49 -11.66 -5.21 20.97
N ALA A 50 -12.47 -5.55 21.97
CA ALA A 50 -13.07 -4.58 22.89
C ALA A 50 -12.03 -3.89 23.78
N THR A 51 -10.92 -4.58 24.08
CA THR A 51 -9.83 -4.08 24.93
C THR A 51 -8.80 -3.22 24.21
N PHE A 52 -8.88 -3.17 22.88
CA PHE A 52 -7.87 -2.50 22.06
C PHE A 52 -7.83 -0.99 22.34
N PRO A 53 -6.63 -0.38 22.34
CA PRO A 53 -6.48 1.05 22.53
C PRO A 53 -7.28 1.82 21.48
N LYS A 54 -7.93 2.91 21.89
CA LYS A 54 -8.75 3.76 21.01
C LYS A 54 -8.04 5.05 20.59
N GLU A 55 -6.83 5.26 21.09
CA GLU A 55 -6.04 6.46 20.88
C GLU A 55 -4.56 6.12 20.68
N LYS A 56 -3.88 6.92 19.86
CA LYS A 56 -2.46 6.76 19.54
C LYS A 56 -1.54 6.75 20.77
N HIS A 57 -1.79 7.62 21.74
CA HIS A 57 -0.95 7.68 22.94
C HIS A 57 -1.00 6.37 23.75
N ALA A 58 -2.13 5.66 23.73
CA ALA A 58 -2.23 4.34 24.34
C ALA A 58 -1.46 3.27 23.54
N VAL A 59 -1.47 3.34 22.21
CA VAL A 59 -0.63 2.52 21.32
C VAL A 59 0.86 2.74 21.64
N GLU A 60 1.32 3.98 21.73
CA GLU A 60 2.72 4.31 22.06
C GLU A 60 3.16 3.70 23.39
N LYS A 61 2.30 3.77 24.43
CA LYS A 61 2.58 3.13 25.73
C LYS A 61 2.72 1.62 25.58
N LEU A 62 1.84 0.96 24.82
CA LEU A 62 1.90 -0.48 24.60
C LEU A 62 3.15 -0.88 23.81
N VAL A 63 3.54 -0.09 22.80
CA VAL A 63 4.77 -0.29 22.03
C VAL A 63 6.01 -0.14 22.92
N ASN A 64 6.08 0.92 23.74
CA ASN A 64 7.18 1.14 24.68
C ASN A 64 7.29 0.02 25.72
N ASN A 65 6.15 -0.54 26.13
CA ASN A 65 6.08 -1.70 27.02
C ASN A 65 6.26 -3.05 26.30
N LYS A 66 6.59 -3.05 25.00
CA LYS A 66 6.80 -4.26 24.17
C LYS A 66 5.58 -5.18 24.09
N LYS A 67 4.38 -4.65 24.32
CA LYS A 67 3.11 -5.39 24.20
C LYS A 67 2.51 -5.34 22.80
N LEU A 68 2.87 -4.31 22.03
CA LEU A 68 2.35 -4.09 20.69
C LEU A 68 3.52 -3.80 19.75
N MET A 69 3.43 -4.26 18.51
CA MET A 69 4.41 -3.96 17.46
C MET A 69 3.73 -3.70 16.12
N ALA A 70 4.48 -3.12 15.17
CA ALA A 70 4.01 -3.01 13.80
C ALA A 70 3.68 -4.40 13.25
N PHE A 71 2.54 -4.53 12.57
CA PHE A 71 2.03 -5.80 12.07
C PHE A 71 3.07 -6.55 11.22
N HIS A 72 3.27 -7.82 11.56
CA HIS A 72 4.27 -8.72 10.98
C HIS A 72 5.71 -8.20 10.99
N SER A 73 6.05 -7.15 11.73
CA SER A 73 7.39 -6.54 11.65
C SER A 73 8.52 -7.50 12.04
N ALA A 74 8.26 -8.45 12.94
CA ALA A 74 9.23 -9.47 13.36
C ALA A 74 9.53 -10.53 12.27
N LYS A 75 8.58 -10.82 11.37
CA LYS A 75 8.68 -11.89 10.36
C LYS A 75 8.79 -11.36 8.93
N PHE A 76 8.26 -10.17 8.67
CA PHE A 76 8.11 -9.59 7.33
C PHE A 76 8.07 -8.05 7.38
N ALA A 77 9.13 -7.44 7.91
CA ALA A 77 9.28 -5.98 7.98
C ALA A 77 8.97 -5.22 6.66
N PRO A 78 9.34 -5.70 5.45
CA PRO A 78 9.00 -5.01 4.21
C PRO A 78 7.49 -4.86 3.95
N GLY A 79 6.66 -5.71 4.56
CA GLY A 79 5.20 -5.69 4.43
C GLY A 79 4.56 -4.41 4.93
N HIS A 80 5.11 -3.80 5.99
CA HIS A 80 4.53 -2.59 6.57
C HIS A 80 5.55 -1.47 6.82
N GLY A 81 6.84 -1.72 6.58
CA GLY A 81 7.93 -0.79 6.89
C GLY A 81 7.82 0.57 6.18
N ALA A 82 7.23 0.61 4.98
CA ALA A 82 7.06 1.86 4.23
C ALA A 82 6.07 2.84 4.90
N SER A 83 5.30 2.40 5.91
CA SER A 83 4.50 3.30 6.75
C SER A 83 5.35 4.20 7.65
N ASP A 84 6.64 3.91 7.84
CA ASP A 84 7.55 4.68 8.69
C ASP A 84 6.99 4.88 10.12
N TYR A 85 6.94 3.78 10.89
CA TYR A 85 6.43 3.80 12.27
C TYR A 85 7.19 4.78 13.18
N PRO A 86 8.53 4.90 13.13
CA PRO A 86 9.25 5.92 13.89
C PRO A 86 8.70 7.33 13.63
N ARG A 87 8.46 7.69 12.36
CA ARG A 87 7.82 8.96 12.02
C ARG A 87 6.38 9.02 12.51
N TRP A 88 5.62 7.93 12.39
CA TRP A 88 4.23 7.88 12.84
C TRP A 88 4.10 8.24 14.32
N TYR A 89 4.94 7.69 15.20
CA TYR A 89 4.93 8.03 16.64
C TYR A 89 5.32 9.49 16.90
N ALA A 90 6.11 10.11 16.02
CA ALA A 90 6.66 11.45 16.24
C ALA A 90 5.82 12.60 15.65
N THR A 91 4.75 12.32 14.91
CA THR A 91 4.00 13.35 14.16
C THR A 91 2.49 13.24 14.31
N ASP A 92 1.80 14.38 14.38
CA ASP A 92 0.34 14.47 14.28
C ASP A 92 -0.13 14.90 12.88
N GLU A 93 0.82 15.02 11.94
CA GLU A 93 0.58 15.47 10.56
C GLU A 93 0.57 14.31 9.56
N ILE A 94 -0.38 14.34 8.62
CA ILE A 94 -0.40 13.40 7.49
C ILE A 94 0.87 13.58 6.66
N TYR A 95 1.54 12.46 6.32
CA TYR A 95 2.76 12.45 5.54
C TYR A 95 2.73 11.45 4.39
N LYS A 96 3.45 11.78 3.31
CA LYS A 96 3.59 10.93 2.13
C LYS A 96 4.57 9.78 2.40
N VAL A 97 4.27 8.60 1.88
CA VAL A 97 5.22 7.49 1.75
C VAL A 97 6.22 7.81 0.64
N THR A 98 7.50 7.97 0.98
CA THR A 98 8.56 8.30 0.01
C THR A 98 9.40 7.09 -0.40
N GLU A 99 9.57 6.13 0.52
CA GLU A 99 10.38 4.91 0.31
C GLU A 99 9.48 3.69 0.06
N PHE A 100 8.72 3.70 -1.04
CA PHE A 100 7.81 2.59 -1.36
C PHE A 100 8.59 1.30 -1.65
N ASN A 101 8.21 0.21 -0.98
CA ASN A 101 8.74 -1.13 -1.24
C ASN A 101 7.71 -1.95 -2.00
N PHE A 102 8.09 -2.70 -3.03
CA PHE A 102 7.15 -3.55 -3.76
C PHE A 102 6.49 -4.63 -2.87
N LYS A 103 7.05 -4.97 -1.71
CA LYS A 103 6.44 -5.89 -0.75
C LYS A 103 5.44 -5.22 0.19
N TYR A 104 5.21 -3.92 0.06
CA TYR A 104 4.39 -3.14 0.98
C TYR A 104 2.90 -3.50 0.83
N GLU A 105 2.30 -3.89 1.95
CA GLU A 105 0.93 -4.42 2.07
C GLU A 105 0.06 -3.60 3.06
N PRO A 106 0.02 -2.26 2.98
CA PRO A 106 -0.74 -1.44 3.91
C PRO A 106 -2.25 -1.67 3.82
N TYR A 107 -2.98 -1.22 4.83
CA TYR A 107 -4.42 -1.02 4.72
C TYR A 107 -4.70 0.40 4.28
N VAL A 108 -5.54 0.55 3.26
CA VAL A 108 -5.76 1.83 2.60
C VAL A 108 -7.23 2.19 2.43
N ILE A 109 -7.48 3.48 2.52
CA ILE A 109 -8.72 4.15 2.13
C ILE A 109 -8.43 4.91 0.85
N LEU A 110 -9.17 4.62 -0.20
CA LEU A 110 -8.96 5.17 -1.52
C LEU A 110 -10.29 5.32 -2.23
N LYS A 111 -10.31 6.16 -3.26
CA LYS A 111 -11.48 6.37 -4.12
C LYS A 111 -11.66 5.14 -5.03
N LYS A 112 -12.88 4.65 -5.15
CA LYS A 112 -13.19 3.52 -6.03
C LYS A 112 -12.96 3.88 -7.50
N GLU A 113 -13.41 5.07 -7.91
CA GLU A 113 -13.31 5.52 -9.29
C GLU A 113 -11.87 5.92 -9.62
N GLY A 114 -11.35 5.41 -10.73
CA GLY A 114 -10.00 5.71 -11.22
C GLY A 114 -8.89 4.86 -10.60
N THR A 115 -9.21 4.00 -9.63
CA THR A 115 -8.25 3.04 -9.06
C THR A 115 -8.29 1.73 -9.87
N PRO A 116 -7.14 1.15 -10.25
CA PRO A 116 -7.12 -0.14 -10.94
C PRO A 116 -7.66 -1.27 -10.03
N TRP A 117 -8.24 -2.28 -10.66
CA TRP A 117 -8.66 -3.50 -9.96
C TRP A 117 -7.46 -4.38 -9.63
N CYS A 118 -7.51 -5.11 -8.52
CA CYS A 118 -6.49 -6.09 -8.19
C CYS A 118 -6.46 -7.20 -9.25
N ASP A 119 -5.27 -7.65 -9.65
CA ASP A 119 -5.10 -8.70 -10.65
C ASP A 119 -5.56 -10.08 -10.12
N GLU A 120 -6.51 -10.69 -10.83
CA GLU A 120 -7.16 -11.95 -10.42
C GLU A 120 -6.27 -13.19 -10.56
N ARG A 121 -5.10 -13.08 -11.20
CA ARG A 121 -4.13 -14.19 -11.28
C ARG A 121 -3.55 -14.56 -9.91
N PHE A 122 -3.57 -13.63 -8.95
CA PHE A 122 -3.09 -13.85 -7.58
C PHE A 122 -4.13 -14.54 -6.70
N VAL A 123 -4.21 -15.87 -6.81
CA VAL A 123 -5.14 -16.69 -6.03
C VAL A 123 -4.45 -17.26 -4.78
N GLY A 124 -5.18 -17.37 -3.67
CA GLY A 124 -4.68 -17.98 -2.44
C GLY A 124 -3.74 -17.06 -1.65
N TYR A 125 -2.64 -17.61 -1.13
CA TYR A 125 -1.78 -16.94 -0.14
C TYR A 125 -0.49 -16.38 -0.74
N GLY A 126 -0.11 -15.18 -0.26
CA GLY A 126 1.17 -14.54 -0.54
C GLY A 126 1.12 -13.63 -1.77
N ALA A 127 1.78 -12.47 -1.66
CA ALA A 127 1.96 -11.45 -2.70
C ALA A 127 0.69 -10.90 -3.38
N ASN A 128 -0.51 -11.40 -3.05
CA ASN A 128 -1.79 -10.93 -3.58
C ASN A 128 -2.05 -9.46 -3.25
N LYS A 129 -1.92 -9.09 -1.97
CA LYS A 129 -2.11 -7.73 -1.48
C LYS A 129 -0.99 -6.81 -1.96
N ALA A 130 0.27 -7.26 -1.89
CA ALA A 130 1.42 -6.52 -2.41
C ALA A 130 1.26 -6.20 -3.90
N ALA A 131 0.84 -7.19 -4.70
CA ALA A 131 0.62 -7.00 -6.13
C ALA A 131 -0.45 -5.94 -6.41
N CYS A 132 -1.59 -6.03 -5.74
CA CYS A 132 -2.66 -5.05 -5.91
C CYS A 132 -2.22 -3.64 -5.51
N LEU A 133 -1.61 -3.48 -4.33
CA LEU A 133 -1.21 -2.17 -3.83
C LEU A 133 -0.01 -1.59 -4.58
N TYR A 134 0.87 -2.43 -5.11
CA TYR A 134 1.93 -1.99 -6.00
C TYR A 134 1.38 -1.46 -7.33
N GLU A 135 0.41 -2.16 -7.95
CA GLU A 135 -0.25 -1.70 -9.18
C GLU A 135 -0.91 -0.34 -8.98
N ILE A 136 -1.66 -0.19 -7.90
CA ILE A 136 -2.31 1.08 -7.56
C ILE A 136 -1.26 2.19 -7.43
N TYR A 137 -0.16 1.95 -6.71
CA TYR A 137 0.90 2.94 -6.54
C TYR A 137 1.53 3.38 -7.87
N ILE A 138 1.93 2.45 -8.73
CA ILE A 138 2.57 2.78 -10.02
C ILE A 138 1.60 3.42 -11.02
N SER A 139 0.29 3.24 -10.85
CA SER A 139 -0.72 3.92 -11.68
C SER A 139 -0.74 5.45 -11.50
N GLY A 140 0.03 5.94 -10.52
CA GLY A 140 0.18 7.36 -10.18
C GLY A 140 -0.53 7.76 -8.89
N VAL A 141 -1.05 6.80 -8.13
CA VAL A 141 -1.69 7.03 -6.83
C VAL A 141 -0.62 7.17 -5.75
N ASP A 142 -0.59 8.32 -5.09
CA ASP A 142 0.28 8.58 -3.96
C ASP A 142 -0.31 8.04 -2.65
N TYR A 143 0.56 7.57 -1.76
CA TYR A 143 0.17 6.98 -0.48
C TYR A 143 0.53 7.94 0.66
N TYR A 144 -0.42 8.21 1.55
CA TYR A 144 -0.26 9.12 2.67
C TYR A 144 -0.69 8.45 3.97
N VAL A 145 0.18 8.44 4.97
CA VAL A 145 -0.09 7.81 6.27
C VAL A 145 -0.92 8.74 7.15
N LEU A 146 -2.02 8.21 7.70
CA LEU A 146 -2.82 8.89 8.71
C LEU A 146 -2.11 8.86 10.07
N PRO A 147 -1.92 10.02 10.72
CA PRO A 147 -1.08 10.11 11.92
C PRO A 147 -1.82 9.75 13.21
N LYS A 148 -3.15 9.60 13.18
CA LYS A 148 -4.01 9.37 14.35
C LYS A 148 -4.73 8.02 14.31
N ASP A 149 -5.20 7.63 13.14
CA ASP A 149 -5.96 6.41 12.93
C ASP A 149 -5.05 5.21 12.67
N PHE A 150 -5.42 4.06 13.21
CA PHE A 150 -4.66 2.82 13.11
C PHE A 150 -5.59 1.60 13.22
N LEU A 151 -5.04 0.45 12.86
CA LEU A 151 -5.69 -0.84 12.95
C LEU A 151 -4.89 -1.77 13.85
N ILE A 152 -5.57 -2.72 14.48
CA ILE A 152 -4.92 -3.80 15.22
C ILE A 152 -5.46 -5.13 14.69
N HIS A 153 -4.55 -6.04 14.35
CA HIS A 153 -4.88 -7.42 14.03
C HIS A 153 -5.42 -8.11 15.29
N GLN A 154 -6.65 -8.61 15.21
CA GLN A 154 -7.27 -9.44 16.22
C GLN A 154 -6.69 -10.85 16.12
N SER A 155 -5.98 -11.27 17.16
CA SER A 155 -5.39 -12.59 17.25
C SER A 155 -6.48 -13.67 17.16
N HIS A 156 -6.22 -14.69 16.37
CA HIS A 156 -7.09 -15.84 16.21
C HIS A 156 -6.26 -17.10 15.91
N ALA A 157 -6.85 -18.26 16.16
CA ALA A 157 -6.17 -19.53 15.93
C ALA A 157 -5.94 -19.77 14.43
N TYR A 158 -4.68 -19.81 14.03
CA TYR A 158 -4.27 -19.96 12.63
C TYR A 158 -3.94 -21.43 12.28
N PRO A 159 -4.73 -22.13 11.44
CA PRO A 159 -4.28 -23.39 10.85
C PRO A 159 -3.29 -23.11 9.71
N GLU A 160 -2.00 -23.18 10.01
CA GLU A 160 -0.90 -22.78 9.10
C GLU A 160 -0.60 -23.83 8.01
N SER A 161 -1.08 -25.06 8.15
CA SER A 161 -0.53 -26.27 7.50
C SER A 161 -0.74 -26.43 5.98
N LYS A 162 -1.40 -25.48 5.28
CA LYS A 162 -1.75 -25.63 3.84
C LYS A 162 -1.38 -24.44 2.94
N ARG A 163 -0.40 -23.62 3.30
CA ARG A 163 -0.16 -22.32 2.63
C ARG A 163 1.10 -22.22 1.74
N SER A 164 1.97 -23.23 1.71
CA SER A 164 3.30 -23.12 1.06
C SER A 164 3.26 -23.06 -0.47
N GLY A 165 2.41 -23.88 -1.11
CA GLY A 165 2.32 -23.95 -2.58
C GLY A 165 1.88 -22.63 -3.22
N GLY A 166 0.83 -22.00 -2.68
CA GLY A 166 0.33 -20.71 -3.17
C GLY A 166 1.35 -19.58 -3.03
N ARG A 167 2.09 -19.52 -1.91
CA ARG A 167 3.13 -18.51 -1.70
C ARG A 167 4.24 -18.59 -2.73
N LYS A 168 4.67 -19.80 -3.10
CA LYS A 168 5.71 -19.99 -4.12
C LYS A 168 5.21 -19.52 -5.49
N LEU A 169 4.03 -20.00 -5.91
CA LEU A 169 3.42 -19.63 -7.18
C LEU A 169 3.25 -18.11 -7.30
N ASN A 170 2.64 -17.48 -6.29
CA ASN A 170 2.41 -16.04 -6.29
C ASN A 170 3.72 -15.24 -6.21
N GLY A 171 4.76 -15.76 -5.55
CA GLY A 171 6.08 -15.13 -5.52
C GLY A 171 6.72 -15.04 -6.89
N GLU A 172 6.67 -16.13 -7.67
CA GLU A 172 7.17 -16.20 -9.04
C GLU A 172 6.35 -15.32 -9.99
N LEU A 173 5.02 -15.43 -9.92
CA LEU A 173 4.10 -14.59 -10.67
C LEU A 173 4.33 -13.10 -10.35
N TYR A 174 4.55 -12.76 -9.09
CA TYR A 174 4.72 -11.36 -8.69
C TYR A 174 5.99 -10.73 -9.26
N ALA A 175 7.07 -11.49 -9.41
CA ALA A 175 8.28 -10.99 -10.03
C ALA A 175 8.04 -10.57 -11.48
N ALA A 176 7.44 -11.45 -12.28
CA ALA A 176 7.10 -11.16 -13.68
C ALA A 176 6.04 -10.05 -13.80
N PHE A 177 5.06 -10.04 -12.90
CA PHE A 177 4.01 -9.03 -12.87
C PHE A 177 4.54 -7.62 -12.70
N ARG A 178 5.53 -7.39 -11.81
CA ARG A 178 6.10 -6.04 -11.64
C ARG A 178 6.77 -5.51 -12.92
N ASP A 179 7.47 -6.37 -13.65
CA ASP A 179 8.10 -6.01 -14.91
C ASP A 179 7.04 -5.71 -15.99
N GLU A 180 6.03 -6.57 -16.11
CA GLU A 180 4.86 -6.39 -17.00
C GLU A 180 4.19 -5.03 -16.75
N LEU A 181 3.92 -4.74 -15.48
CA LEU A 181 3.29 -3.53 -15.01
C LEU A 181 4.06 -2.26 -15.40
N CYS A 182 5.39 -2.29 -15.28
CA CYS A 182 6.24 -1.17 -15.69
C CYS A 182 6.00 -0.79 -17.15
N TYR A 183 6.05 -1.76 -18.07
CA TYR A 183 5.83 -1.51 -19.49
C TYR A 183 4.37 -1.15 -19.79
N ARG A 184 3.40 -1.78 -19.13
CA ARG A 184 1.97 -1.50 -19.34
C ARG A 184 1.63 -0.06 -18.97
N TYR A 185 2.04 0.41 -17.79
CA TYR A 185 1.77 1.78 -17.34
C TYR A 185 2.62 2.82 -18.08
N ALA A 186 3.87 2.52 -18.40
CA ALA A 186 4.67 3.37 -19.27
C ALA A 186 3.96 3.62 -20.61
N ARG A 187 3.48 2.57 -21.27
CA ARG A 187 2.78 2.68 -22.55
C ARG A 187 1.45 3.43 -22.40
N ALA A 188 0.68 3.13 -21.36
CA ALA A 188 -0.59 3.83 -21.10
C ALA A 188 -0.37 5.33 -20.87
N MET A 189 0.61 5.69 -20.03
CA MET A 189 0.97 7.09 -19.76
C MET A 189 1.58 7.77 -20.99
N TYR A 190 2.25 7.05 -21.89
CA TYR A 190 2.73 7.61 -23.16
C TYR A 190 1.57 8.04 -24.06
N PHE A 191 0.59 7.15 -24.26
CA PHE A 191 -0.59 7.47 -25.07
C PHE A 191 -1.47 8.56 -24.47
N ALA A 192 -1.41 8.76 -23.16
CA ALA A 192 -2.14 9.81 -22.45
C ALA A 192 -1.36 11.15 -22.36
N ASP A 193 -0.15 11.25 -22.92
CA ASP A 193 0.78 12.38 -22.73
C ASP A 193 1.10 12.68 -21.24
N GLU A 194 1.10 11.63 -20.41
CA GLU A 194 1.30 11.70 -18.97
C GLU A 194 2.74 11.34 -18.56
N LEU A 195 3.58 10.85 -19.49
CA LEU A 195 4.95 10.40 -19.19
C LEU A 195 5.84 11.51 -18.62
N SER A 196 5.62 12.79 -18.92
CA SER A 196 6.41 13.89 -18.36
C SER A 196 5.83 14.45 -17.04
N THR A 197 4.61 14.04 -16.69
CA THR A 197 3.85 14.62 -15.57
C THR A 197 4.21 13.98 -14.22
N LYS A 198 3.70 14.57 -13.13
CA LYS A 198 3.84 14.01 -11.77
C LYS A 198 3.18 12.64 -11.60
N LYS A 199 2.18 12.30 -12.42
CA LYS A 199 1.46 11.02 -12.35
C LYS A 199 2.38 9.83 -12.63
N ALA A 200 3.36 10.02 -13.51
CA ALA A 200 4.35 9.01 -13.85
C ALA A 200 5.52 8.90 -12.83
N ASN A 201 5.56 9.71 -11.75
CA ASN A 201 6.66 9.69 -10.78
C ASN A 201 6.81 8.32 -10.10
N ASN A 202 5.71 7.73 -9.64
CA ASN A 202 5.73 6.47 -8.91
C ASN A 202 6.22 5.32 -9.81
N MET A 203 5.67 5.23 -11.03
CA MET A 203 6.14 4.31 -12.05
C MET A 203 7.63 4.52 -12.36
N ARG A 204 8.08 5.75 -12.63
CA ARG A 204 9.51 6.02 -12.89
C ARG A 204 10.40 5.56 -11.75
N SER A 205 10.02 5.89 -10.51
CA SER A 205 10.78 5.54 -9.31
C SER A 205 10.92 4.03 -9.13
N GLN A 206 9.89 3.25 -9.45
CA GLN A 206 9.90 1.80 -9.27
C GLN A 206 10.50 1.06 -10.47
N CYS A 207 10.37 1.61 -11.67
CA CYS A 207 10.70 0.94 -12.94
C CYS A 207 12.05 1.36 -13.54
N SER A 208 12.65 2.47 -13.10
CA SER A 208 13.89 2.98 -13.70
C SER A 208 15.09 2.02 -13.60
N THR A 209 15.05 1.10 -12.62
CA THR A 209 16.09 0.09 -12.41
C THR A 209 15.87 -1.18 -13.21
N LEU A 210 14.69 -1.33 -13.84
CA LEU A 210 14.37 -2.48 -14.67
C LEU A 210 15.23 -2.47 -15.95
N LYS A 211 15.92 -3.58 -16.21
CA LYS A 211 16.79 -3.72 -17.38
C LYS A 211 15.99 -3.52 -18.67
N GLY A 212 16.47 -2.63 -19.53
CA GLY A 212 15.84 -2.32 -20.82
C GLY A 212 14.68 -1.33 -20.73
N PHE A 213 14.23 -0.95 -19.53
CA PHE A 213 13.06 -0.08 -19.38
C PHE A 213 13.27 1.30 -20.00
N LYS A 214 14.40 1.95 -19.72
CA LYS A 214 14.75 3.25 -20.32
C LYS A 214 14.85 3.17 -21.84
N ALA A 215 15.53 2.15 -22.36
CA ALA A 215 15.67 1.95 -23.80
C ALA A 215 14.31 1.74 -24.48
N ALA A 216 13.38 1.03 -23.82
CA ALA A 216 12.02 0.89 -24.33
C ALA A 216 11.31 2.25 -24.42
N LEU A 217 11.39 3.08 -23.37
CA LEU A 217 10.79 4.43 -23.40
C LEU A 217 11.32 5.29 -24.55
N ASP A 218 12.63 5.22 -24.83
CA ASP A 218 13.26 5.98 -25.91
C ASP A 218 12.79 5.52 -27.32
N GLU A 219 12.32 4.28 -27.43
CA GLU A 219 11.77 3.71 -28.68
C GLU A 219 10.26 3.98 -28.85
N PHE A 220 9.53 4.36 -27.81
CA PHE A 220 8.08 4.59 -27.90
C PHE A 220 7.67 5.57 -29.00
N PRO A 221 8.33 6.74 -29.18
CA PRO A 221 8.02 7.66 -30.28
C PRO A 221 8.19 7.06 -31.68
N LYS A 222 9.12 6.12 -31.84
CA LYS A 222 9.38 5.46 -33.12
C LYS A 222 8.39 4.32 -33.38
N MET A 223 8.04 3.57 -32.33
CA MET A 223 7.10 2.45 -32.41
C MET A 223 5.64 2.91 -32.53
N TRP A 224 5.30 3.96 -31.79
CA TRP A 224 3.96 4.52 -31.70
C TRP A 224 4.04 6.04 -31.87
N PRO A 225 4.26 6.52 -33.10
CA PRO A 225 4.17 7.95 -33.36
C PRO A 225 2.78 8.42 -32.92
N THR A 226 2.73 9.27 -31.89
CA THR A 226 1.48 9.90 -31.49
C THR A 226 1.05 10.74 -32.68
N VAL A 227 -0.15 10.48 -33.20
CA VAL A 227 -0.73 11.37 -34.21
C VAL A 227 -0.96 12.68 -33.46
N ALA A 228 -0.03 13.62 -33.61
CA ALA A 228 -0.31 15.00 -33.30
C ALA A 228 -1.51 15.35 -34.19
N ALA A 229 -2.72 15.34 -33.61
CA ALA A 229 -3.87 15.88 -34.28
C ALA A 229 -3.55 17.36 -34.51
N PRO A 230 -3.43 17.82 -35.76
CA PRO A 230 -3.37 19.25 -36.01
C PRO A 230 -4.76 19.80 -35.68
N LEU A 231 -4.82 20.78 -34.77
CA LEU A 231 -5.83 21.82 -34.84
C LEU A 231 -5.25 22.97 -35.67
#